data_AF-A0A821RC83-F1
#
_entry.id   AF-A0A821RC83-F1
#
_cell.length_a   1.000
_cell.length_b   1.000
_cell.length_c   1.000
_cell.angle_alpha   90.00
_cell.angle_beta   90.00
_cell.angle_gamma   90.00
#
_symmetry.space_group_name_H-M   'P 1'
#
loop_
_entity.id
_entity.type
_entity.pdbx_description
1 polymer ?
#
loop_
_entity_poly.entity_id
_entity_poly.type
_entity_poly.pdbx_seq_one_letter_code
_entity_poly.pdbx_strand_id
1 'polypeptide(L)'
;MIANANSTFYFIQLPSIQESTKIVEAAISSSTTGEVIITTDGMVSTTDGITSTTGRMISTTGEIISTIDGMISTTDRMVSTTGGIISTTGRMISTTTSMTKSMVSGQCSTLFTGQVTYSTGSNPDSLKAVDINGDNKTDIIVANSSSNNVSVLINTGNGTFGAQKTYLTGASPYEVTAADVNGDNKPDIIVANYGSNNVGVLLNIGNGTFLTQTTYSTGSGPTCVAAADVNGDNKSDIIVANYNSNNVSVLLNTGNGTFASQATYSTGSGSNPNSVTAADINGDNKPDIIVANYGSNNTGVLLNCC
;
A
#
# COMPACT_ATOMS: atom_id res chain seq x y z
N MET A 1 46.04 -6.65 58.06
CA MET A 1 46.78 -6.30 59.29
C MET A 1 47.91 -5.37 58.86
N ILE A 2 48.02 -4.08 59.18
CA ILE A 2 47.51 -3.14 60.21
C ILE A 2 47.69 -1.75 59.54
N ALA A 3 46.65 -0.97 59.23
CA ALA A 3 45.99 0.10 60.01
C ALA A 3 46.81 1.38 60.32
N ASN A 4 46.09 2.52 60.20
CA ASN A 4 46.29 3.90 60.69
C ASN A 4 46.98 4.90 59.74
N ALA A 5 46.26 5.87 59.16
CA ALA A 5 45.49 7.01 59.71
C ALA A 5 46.39 8.18 60.14
N ASN A 6 46.22 9.33 59.45
CA ASN A 6 46.23 10.67 60.05
C ASN A 6 45.86 11.72 58.99
N SER A 7 44.55 11.94 58.85
CA SER A 7 43.98 13.16 58.27
C SER A 7 43.95 14.22 59.37
N THR A 8 44.53 15.40 59.14
CA THR A 8 44.33 16.57 60.00
C THR A 8 43.57 17.61 59.18
N PHE A 9 42.29 17.81 59.51
CA PHE A 9 41.43 18.85 58.95
C PHE A 9 41.52 20.10 59.82
N TYR A 10 41.76 21.27 59.22
CA TYR A 10 41.49 22.56 59.87
C TYR A 10 40.09 23.03 59.47
N PHE A 11 39.21 23.17 60.46
CA PHE A 11 37.92 23.84 60.31
C PHE A 11 38.12 25.34 60.51
N ILE A 12 37.86 26.14 59.48
CA ILE A 12 37.53 27.56 59.67
C ILE A 12 36.02 27.67 59.49
N GLN A 13 35.33 27.92 60.61
CA GLN A 13 33.91 28.21 60.63
C GLN A 13 33.72 29.73 60.54
N LEU A 14 33.10 30.19 59.45
CA LEU A 14 32.57 31.54 59.27
C LEU A 14 31.17 31.44 58.63
N PRO A 15 30.31 32.46 58.83
CA PRO A 15 28.94 32.30 59.30
C PRO A 15 27.93 31.87 58.23
N SER A 16 26.87 31.25 58.70
CA SER A 16 25.68 30.84 57.97
C SER A 16 25.03 32.01 57.21
N ILE A 17 25.01 31.93 55.88
CA ILE A 17 23.98 32.56 55.04
C ILE A 17 23.55 31.52 54.01
N GLN A 18 22.23 31.39 53.88
CA GLN A 18 21.52 30.36 53.13
C GLN A 18 21.61 30.55 51.61
N GLU A 19 22.08 29.52 50.90
CA GLU A 19 21.38 28.78 49.84
C GLU A 19 22.39 27.84 49.14
N SER A 20 21.98 26.60 48.93
CA SER A 20 22.73 25.50 48.31
C SER A 20 23.38 25.91 46.98
N THR A 21 24.67 25.67 46.73
CA THR A 21 25.17 24.36 46.26
C THR A 21 26.70 24.33 46.39
N LYS A 22 27.24 23.27 47.02
CA LYS A 22 28.69 23.04 47.20
C LYS A 22 29.36 22.74 45.85
N ILE A 23 30.40 23.51 45.52
CA ILE A 23 31.38 23.21 44.48
C ILE A 23 32.32 22.12 45.04
N VAL A 24 32.50 21.02 44.30
CA VAL A 24 33.58 20.05 44.55
C VAL A 24 34.39 19.94 43.26
N GLU A 25 35.62 20.48 43.30
CA GLU A 25 36.63 20.29 42.26
C GLU A 25 37.05 18.82 42.18
N ALA A 26 37.09 18.26 40.97
CA ALA A 26 37.94 17.13 40.64
C ALA A 26 38.63 17.43 39.31
N ALA A 27 39.96 17.61 39.37
CA ALA A 27 40.81 17.84 38.22
C ALA A 27 40.89 16.60 37.31
N ILE A 28 40.82 16.80 35.99
CA ILE A 28 41.49 15.93 35.03
C ILE A 28 42.25 16.82 34.03
N SER A 29 43.57 16.67 34.06
CA SER A 29 44.60 17.26 33.18
C SER A 29 44.47 16.77 31.74
N SER A 30 44.80 17.48 30.66
CA SER A 30 45.60 18.69 30.47
C SER A 30 45.37 19.24 29.04
N SER A 31 44.77 20.42 28.94
CA SER A 31 45.18 21.56 28.09
C SER A 31 44.09 22.63 28.21
N THR A 32 44.21 23.41 29.27
CA THR A 32 43.29 24.51 29.59
C THR A 32 43.58 25.72 28.73
N THR A 33 42.55 26.30 28.11
CA THR A 33 42.23 27.72 28.26
C THR A 33 40.71 27.89 28.12
N GLY A 34 40.05 28.20 29.24
CA GLY A 34 38.59 28.42 29.36
C GLY A 34 37.91 27.42 30.30
N GLU A 35 37.41 27.89 31.45
CA GLU A 35 36.73 27.08 32.48
C GLU A 35 35.30 26.72 32.04
N VAL A 36 34.92 25.44 32.14
CA VAL A 36 33.57 24.96 31.76
C VAL A 36 32.88 24.39 33.00
N ILE A 37 31.75 25.02 33.35
CA ILE A 37 30.87 24.68 34.48
C ILE A 37 30.04 23.45 34.09
N ILE A 38 30.12 22.39 34.90
CA ILE A 38 29.26 21.21 34.81
C ILE A 38 28.03 21.45 35.70
N THR A 39 26.83 21.54 35.12
CA THR A 39 25.59 21.53 35.90
C THR A 39 25.09 20.10 36.09
N THR A 40 24.36 19.88 37.17
CA THR A 40 23.99 18.56 37.74
C THR A 40 23.16 17.63 36.86
N ASP A 41 22.78 18.04 35.64
CA ASP A 41 21.98 17.23 34.70
C ASP A 41 22.72 16.88 33.39
N GLY A 42 24.05 17.07 33.33
CA GLY A 42 24.87 16.55 32.23
C GLY A 42 24.79 17.33 30.91
N MET A 43 24.38 18.61 30.97
CA MET A 43 24.50 19.55 29.84
C MET A 43 25.85 20.26 29.88
N VAL A 44 26.56 20.28 28.75
CA VAL A 44 27.80 21.04 28.58
C VAL A 44 27.56 22.13 27.54
N SER A 45 27.77 23.39 27.91
CA SER A 45 27.67 24.56 27.03
C SER A 45 28.96 25.35 27.06
N THR A 46 29.57 25.56 25.89
CA THR A 46 30.83 26.30 25.75
C THR A 46 30.81 27.20 24.52
N THR A 47 31.51 28.33 24.61
CA THR A 47 31.67 29.29 23.51
C THR A 47 32.85 28.92 22.60
N ASP A 48 33.90 28.30 23.14
CA ASP A 48 35.19 28.13 22.44
C ASP A 48 35.47 26.66 22.03
N GLY A 49 34.44 25.80 22.05
CA GLY A 49 34.52 24.40 21.62
C GLY A 49 34.70 23.40 22.75
N ILE A 50 34.69 22.11 22.40
CA ILE A 50 34.83 20.97 23.32
C ILE A 50 35.77 19.93 22.72
N THR A 51 36.78 19.50 23.49
CA THR A 51 37.75 18.47 23.09
C THR A 51 37.21 17.05 23.26
N SER A 52 36.44 16.75 24.31
CA SER A 52 35.79 15.45 24.54
C SER A 52 34.77 15.51 25.69
N THR A 53 33.59 14.91 25.53
CA THR A 53 32.60 14.71 26.61
C THR A 53 31.88 13.38 26.46
N THR A 54 31.44 12.81 27.59
CA THR A 54 30.47 11.71 27.68
C THR A 54 29.18 12.25 28.30
N GLY A 55 28.03 12.20 27.61
CA GLY A 55 26.79 12.80 28.10
C GLY A 55 25.75 13.10 27.02
N ARG A 56 24.49 13.30 27.42
CA ARG A 56 23.32 13.20 26.51
C ARG A 56 22.97 14.48 25.71
N MET A 57 23.54 15.65 26.01
CA MET A 57 23.25 16.90 25.29
C MET A 57 24.42 17.90 25.29
N ILE A 58 24.80 18.36 24.10
CA ILE A 58 25.90 19.32 23.88
C ILE A 58 25.42 20.44 22.95
N SER A 59 25.58 21.70 23.37
CA SER A 59 25.27 22.90 22.59
C SER A 59 26.45 23.86 22.62
N THR A 60 27.12 24.04 21.49
CA THR A 60 28.32 24.89 21.35
C THR A 60 28.26 25.76 20.11
N THR A 61 28.95 26.90 20.17
CA THR A 61 29.18 27.78 19.00
C THR A 61 30.55 27.55 18.35
N GLY A 62 31.48 26.87 19.03
CA GLY A 62 32.81 26.49 18.53
C GLY A 62 32.93 25.06 17.97
N GLU A 63 34.15 24.70 17.56
CA GLU A 63 34.50 23.40 16.94
C GLU A 63 34.35 22.23 17.92
N ILE A 64 33.77 21.11 17.45
CA ILE A 64 33.66 19.85 18.21
C ILE A 64 34.56 18.79 17.57
N ILE A 65 35.49 18.26 18.37
CA ILE A 65 36.51 17.31 17.91
C ILE A 65 36.03 15.84 18.03
N SER A 66 35.31 15.47 19.11
CA SER A 66 34.68 14.13 19.24
C SER A 66 33.66 14.03 20.38
N THR A 67 32.64 13.18 20.21
CA THR A 67 31.67 12.82 21.26
C THR A 67 31.26 11.35 21.12
N ILE A 68 30.98 10.70 22.24
CA ILE A 68 30.43 9.33 22.31
C ILE A 68 29.03 9.42 22.91
N ASP A 69 28.02 8.97 22.18
CA ASP A 69 26.59 8.92 22.54
C ASP A 69 25.92 10.26 22.94
N GLY A 70 25.13 10.84 22.03
CA GLY A 70 24.31 12.04 22.32
C GLY A 70 23.65 12.68 21.09
N MET A 71 22.73 13.63 21.33
CA MET A 71 22.24 14.58 20.32
C MET A 71 23.12 15.83 20.34
N ILE A 72 23.58 16.28 19.16
CA ILE A 72 24.53 17.40 19.03
C ILE A 72 23.92 18.49 18.14
N SER A 73 24.00 19.74 18.60
CA SER A 73 23.59 20.94 17.84
C SER A 73 24.74 21.93 17.82
N THR A 74 25.26 22.27 16.63
CA THR A 74 26.33 23.26 16.45
C THR A 74 26.06 24.15 15.24
N THR A 75 26.64 25.35 15.24
CA THR A 75 26.49 26.34 14.16
C THR A 75 27.66 26.41 13.18
N ASP A 76 28.74 25.64 13.37
CA ASP A 76 29.94 25.69 12.51
C ASP A 76 30.39 24.29 12.04
N ARG A 77 31.66 23.90 12.25
CA ARG A 77 32.26 22.66 11.70
C ARG A 77 32.17 21.49 12.69
N MET A 78 31.90 20.29 12.15
CA MET A 78 31.94 19.02 12.90
C MET A 78 32.97 18.07 12.24
N VAL A 79 33.89 17.53 13.05
CA VAL A 79 35.05 16.74 12.57
C VAL A 79 34.83 15.22 12.63
N SER A 80 34.16 14.69 13.67
CA SER A 80 33.74 13.27 13.74
C SER A 80 32.80 12.99 14.93
N THR A 81 31.85 12.06 14.77
CA THR A 81 30.99 11.55 15.86
C THR A 81 30.77 10.05 15.71
N THR A 82 30.64 9.32 16.82
CA THR A 82 30.23 7.90 16.82
C THR A 82 28.91 7.76 17.60
N GLY A 83 27.86 7.23 16.95
CA GLY A 83 26.63 6.78 17.64
C GLY A 83 25.50 7.81 17.86
N GLY A 84 25.55 9.03 17.30
CA GLY A 84 24.54 10.09 17.52
C GLY A 84 23.81 10.58 16.26
N ILE A 85 22.67 11.28 16.45
CA ILE A 85 21.97 12.05 15.40
C ILE A 85 22.59 13.44 15.33
N ILE A 86 22.98 13.87 14.13
CA ILE A 86 23.63 15.16 13.85
C ILE A 86 22.63 16.15 13.24
N SER A 87 22.52 17.36 13.80
CA SER A 87 21.91 18.53 13.14
C SER A 87 22.94 19.66 13.05
N THR A 88 23.34 20.04 11.84
CA THR A 88 24.30 21.14 11.59
C THR A 88 23.75 22.05 10.50
N THR A 89 23.84 23.37 10.68
CA THR A 89 23.55 24.36 9.62
C THR A 89 24.79 24.72 8.77
N GLY A 90 25.98 24.21 9.12
CA GLY A 90 27.27 24.43 8.43
C GLY A 90 27.76 23.27 7.53
N ARG A 91 29.05 23.30 7.15
CA ARG A 91 29.71 22.27 6.31
C ARG A 91 30.23 21.09 7.15
N MET A 92 29.84 19.87 6.79
CA MET A 92 30.33 18.60 7.37
C MET A 92 31.59 18.12 6.64
N ILE A 93 32.62 17.66 7.37
CA ILE A 93 33.95 17.32 6.78
C ILE A 93 34.27 15.82 6.84
N SER A 94 33.69 15.05 7.74
CA SER A 94 33.77 13.59 7.70
C SER A 94 32.79 12.96 8.68
N THR A 95 32.07 11.93 8.25
CA THR A 95 31.41 10.99 9.16
C THR A 95 32.02 9.62 8.93
N THR A 96 32.81 9.12 9.87
CA THR A 96 33.14 7.70 9.89
C THR A 96 31.92 6.91 10.36
N THR A 97 31.32 6.19 9.42
CA THR A 97 30.61 4.92 9.61
C THR A 97 29.16 4.89 10.13
N SER A 98 28.40 5.99 10.27
CA SER A 98 26.98 5.84 10.71
C SER A 98 25.93 6.80 10.12
N MET A 99 26.28 7.73 9.23
CA MET A 99 25.27 8.55 8.55
C MET A 99 24.87 8.09 7.14
N THR A 100 25.48 7.05 6.58
CA THR A 100 25.02 6.44 5.31
C THR A 100 24.00 5.31 5.50
N LYS A 101 23.62 4.96 6.74
CA LYS A 101 22.69 3.85 7.01
C LYS A 101 21.24 4.26 7.26
N SER A 102 20.85 5.49 6.94
CA SER A 102 19.46 5.89 6.96
C SER A 102 19.25 7.00 5.95
N MET A 103 18.49 6.70 4.89
CA MET A 103 17.76 7.57 3.93
C MET A 103 17.60 6.90 2.54
N VAL A 104 18.22 5.73 2.30
CA VAL A 104 17.94 4.90 1.11
C VAL A 104 17.47 3.51 1.53
N SER A 105 16.49 3.45 2.42
CA SER A 105 15.64 2.25 2.49
C SER A 105 14.59 2.37 1.40
N GLY A 106 14.78 1.64 0.29
CA GLY A 106 13.72 1.42 -0.69
C GLY A 106 13.85 2.13 -2.03
N GLN A 107 15.04 2.61 -2.42
CA GLN A 107 15.23 2.92 -3.85
C GLN A 107 15.38 1.60 -4.61
N CYS A 108 14.27 1.17 -5.20
CA CYS A 108 14.29 0.19 -6.26
C CYS A 108 15.21 0.76 -7.36
N SER A 109 16.34 0.11 -7.62
CA SER A 109 17.32 0.54 -8.63
C SER A 109 16.82 0.36 -10.07
N THR A 110 15.59 -0.12 -10.22
CA THR A 110 14.87 -0.36 -11.47
C THR A 110 13.40 0.00 -11.25
N LEU A 111 12.64 0.31 -12.31
CA LEU A 111 11.20 0.54 -12.18
C LEU A 111 10.44 -0.76 -11.82
N PHE A 112 10.96 -1.92 -12.24
CA PHE A 112 10.38 -3.24 -11.97
C PHE A 112 11.48 -4.27 -11.73
N THR A 113 11.22 -5.21 -10.81
CA THR A 113 12.04 -6.42 -10.69
C THR A 113 11.82 -7.36 -11.87
N GLY A 114 12.62 -8.42 -11.97
CA GLY A 114 12.37 -9.49 -12.95
C GLY A 114 10.99 -10.12 -12.78
N GLN A 115 10.38 -10.54 -13.89
CA GLN A 115 9.07 -11.20 -13.89
C GLN A 115 9.12 -12.53 -13.14
N VAL A 116 8.15 -12.75 -12.24
CA VAL A 116 7.86 -14.04 -11.63
C VAL A 116 6.60 -14.61 -12.26
N THR A 117 6.61 -15.90 -12.59
CA THR A 117 5.50 -16.58 -13.27
C THR A 117 4.74 -17.48 -12.31
N TYR A 118 3.41 -17.46 -12.39
CA TYR A 118 2.50 -18.33 -11.63
C TYR A 118 1.64 -19.13 -12.60
N SER A 119 1.46 -20.43 -12.32
CA SER A 119 0.65 -21.30 -13.18
C SER A 119 -0.84 -21.00 -13.06
N THR A 120 -1.52 -20.92 -14.20
CA THR A 120 -2.98 -20.78 -14.34
C THR A 120 -3.57 -22.00 -15.07
N GLY A 121 -4.82 -21.91 -15.52
CA GLY A 121 -5.37 -22.81 -16.53
C GLY A 121 -4.81 -22.51 -17.94
N SER A 122 -5.38 -23.17 -18.95
CA SER A 122 -4.92 -23.06 -20.34
C SER A 122 -5.57 -21.88 -21.07
N ASN A 123 -4.76 -21.13 -21.83
CA ASN A 123 -5.13 -19.90 -22.54
C ASN A 123 -5.79 -18.86 -21.63
N PRO A 124 -5.02 -18.23 -20.72
CA PRO A 124 -5.53 -17.12 -19.92
C PRO A 124 -5.81 -15.90 -20.81
N ASP A 125 -7.06 -15.42 -20.83
CA ASP A 125 -7.49 -14.29 -21.69
C ASP A 125 -7.67 -12.98 -20.90
N SER A 126 -8.09 -13.06 -19.64
CA SER A 126 -8.37 -11.89 -18.80
C SER A 126 -8.05 -12.15 -17.34
N LEU A 127 -7.81 -11.08 -16.58
CA LEU A 127 -7.59 -11.14 -15.14
C LEU A 127 -8.28 -9.99 -14.40
N LYS A 128 -8.58 -10.24 -13.12
CA LYS A 128 -9.05 -9.25 -12.16
C LYS A 128 -8.20 -9.29 -10.91
N ALA A 129 -7.73 -8.12 -10.48
CA ALA A 129 -7.04 -7.92 -9.21
C ALA A 129 -8.05 -7.39 -8.17
N VAL A 130 -8.23 -8.10 -7.06
CA VAL A 130 -9.18 -7.76 -5.99
C VAL A 130 -8.81 -8.54 -4.72
N ASP A 131 -9.03 -7.98 -3.54
CA ASP A 131 -8.99 -8.77 -2.29
C ASP A 131 -10.19 -9.72 -2.27
N ILE A 132 -9.96 -11.00 -2.58
CA ILE A 132 -11.03 -11.97 -2.79
C ILE A 132 -11.28 -12.84 -1.55
N ASN A 133 -10.40 -12.76 -0.55
CA ASN A 133 -10.52 -13.52 0.69
C ASN A 133 -10.73 -12.65 1.94
N GLY A 134 -10.73 -11.33 1.80
CA GLY A 134 -10.96 -10.37 2.87
C GLY A 134 -9.76 -10.16 3.80
N ASP A 135 -8.54 -10.48 3.36
CA ASP A 135 -7.33 -10.33 4.17
C ASP A 135 -6.57 -9.01 3.94
N ASN A 136 -7.19 -8.08 3.20
CA ASN A 136 -6.67 -6.78 2.77
C ASN A 136 -5.43 -6.87 1.86
N LYS A 137 -5.26 -8.00 1.15
CA LYS A 137 -4.23 -8.14 0.12
C LYS A 137 -4.91 -8.40 -1.21
N THR A 138 -4.46 -7.68 -2.23
CA THR A 138 -4.99 -7.88 -3.57
C THR A 138 -4.58 -9.26 -4.11
N ASP A 139 -5.58 -10.09 -4.37
CA ASP A 139 -5.47 -11.40 -5.01
C ASP A 139 -5.68 -11.28 -6.53
N ILE A 140 -5.50 -12.38 -7.26
CA ILE A 140 -5.68 -12.45 -8.71
C ILE A 140 -6.70 -13.53 -9.07
N ILE A 141 -7.64 -13.17 -9.94
CA ILE A 141 -8.56 -14.08 -10.63
C ILE A 141 -8.21 -14.06 -12.12
N VAL A 142 -8.14 -15.21 -12.77
CA VAL A 142 -7.79 -15.34 -14.20
C VAL A 142 -8.83 -16.19 -14.91
N ALA A 143 -9.37 -15.71 -16.04
CA ALA A 143 -10.23 -16.50 -16.93
C ALA A 143 -9.38 -17.31 -17.91
N ASN A 144 -9.59 -18.64 -17.95
CA ASN A 144 -8.81 -19.56 -18.79
C ASN A 144 -9.72 -20.20 -19.85
N SER A 145 -9.66 -19.68 -21.07
CA SER A 145 -10.65 -19.96 -22.10
C SER A 145 -10.61 -21.40 -22.62
N SER A 146 -9.44 -22.04 -22.66
CA SER A 146 -9.33 -23.42 -23.14
C SER A 146 -9.63 -24.47 -22.07
N SER A 147 -9.40 -24.16 -20.79
CA SER A 147 -9.71 -25.07 -19.68
C SER A 147 -11.11 -24.88 -19.08
N ASN A 148 -11.90 -23.93 -19.58
CA ASN A 148 -13.28 -23.65 -19.14
C ASN A 148 -13.38 -23.47 -17.62
N ASN A 149 -12.45 -22.69 -17.06
CA ASN A 149 -12.40 -22.40 -15.63
C ASN A 149 -11.81 -21.01 -15.37
N VAL A 150 -11.98 -20.53 -14.13
CA VAL A 150 -11.17 -19.45 -13.58
C VAL A 150 -10.13 -19.99 -12.62
N SER A 151 -8.94 -19.38 -12.60
CA SER A 151 -7.90 -19.61 -11.58
C SER A 151 -7.96 -18.49 -10.55
N VAL A 152 -7.90 -18.84 -9.27
CA VAL A 152 -7.82 -17.89 -8.14
C VAL A 152 -6.48 -18.10 -7.46
N LEU A 153 -5.68 -17.04 -7.41
CA LEU A 153 -4.34 -17.01 -6.84
C LEU A 153 -4.34 -16.07 -5.64
N ILE A 154 -4.15 -16.64 -4.45
CA ILE A 154 -4.15 -15.89 -3.19
C ILE A 154 -2.78 -15.30 -2.92
N ASN A 155 -2.76 -14.01 -2.58
CA ASN A 155 -1.57 -13.25 -2.24
C ASN A 155 -1.08 -13.58 -0.83
N THR A 156 0.21 -13.87 -0.71
CA THR A 156 0.85 -14.22 0.57
C THR A 156 1.31 -12.99 1.37
N GLY A 157 1.20 -11.79 0.81
CA GLY A 157 1.47 -10.49 1.48
C GLY A 157 2.84 -9.89 1.22
N ASN A 158 3.70 -10.57 0.45
CA ASN A 158 5.01 -10.07 0.03
C ASN A 158 5.10 -9.88 -1.50
N GLY A 159 3.96 -9.78 -2.18
CA GLY A 159 3.90 -9.71 -3.64
C GLY A 159 4.05 -11.07 -4.34
N THR A 160 4.00 -12.18 -3.60
CA THR A 160 3.98 -13.54 -4.16
C THR A 160 2.64 -14.23 -3.94
N PHE A 161 2.29 -15.14 -4.85
CA PHE A 161 1.01 -15.85 -4.84
C PHE A 161 1.17 -17.34 -4.55
N GLY A 162 0.18 -17.91 -3.85
CA GLY A 162 0.06 -19.34 -3.64
C GLY A 162 -0.29 -20.11 -4.92
N ALA A 163 -0.40 -21.44 -4.80
CA ALA A 163 -0.89 -22.27 -5.89
C ALA A 163 -2.33 -21.88 -6.27
N GLN A 164 -2.62 -21.90 -7.57
CA GLN A 164 -3.97 -21.64 -8.06
C GLN A 164 -5.00 -22.62 -7.50
N LYS A 165 -6.19 -22.10 -7.20
CA LYS A 165 -7.43 -22.89 -7.08
C LYS A 165 -8.27 -22.65 -8.32
N THR A 166 -8.84 -23.69 -8.91
CA THR A 166 -9.64 -23.57 -10.13
C THR A 166 -11.12 -23.80 -9.88
N TYR A 167 -11.97 -23.00 -10.52
CA TYR A 167 -13.43 -23.13 -10.47
C TYR A 167 -13.99 -23.25 -11.87
N LEU A 168 -14.81 -24.27 -12.12
CA LEU A 168 -15.41 -24.50 -13.44
C LEU A 168 -16.35 -23.36 -13.82
N THR A 169 -16.37 -23.05 -15.11
CA THR A 169 -17.24 -22.04 -15.71
C THR A 169 -18.05 -22.63 -16.87
N GLY A 170 -18.71 -21.78 -17.65
CA GLY A 170 -19.14 -22.11 -19.00
C GLY A 170 -17.96 -22.25 -19.96
N ALA A 171 -18.28 -22.52 -21.22
CA ALA A 171 -17.30 -22.71 -22.29
C ALA A 171 -16.66 -21.38 -22.69
N SER A 172 -15.33 -21.41 -22.88
CA SER A 172 -14.51 -20.27 -23.29
C SER A 172 -14.77 -19.00 -22.48
N PRO A 173 -14.52 -19.00 -21.16
CA PRO A 173 -14.56 -17.79 -20.36
C PRO A 173 -13.56 -16.77 -20.92
N TYR A 174 -14.04 -15.57 -21.25
CA TYR A 174 -13.25 -14.55 -21.95
C TYR A 174 -12.87 -13.39 -21.04
N GLU A 175 -13.82 -12.91 -20.23
CA GLU A 175 -13.58 -11.85 -19.25
C GLU A 175 -14.06 -12.26 -17.86
N VAL A 176 -13.33 -11.79 -16.85
CA VAL A 176 -13.71 -11.91 -15.44
C VAL A 176 -13.72 -10.56 -14.75
N THR A 177 -14.75 -10.31 -13.95
CA THR A 177 -14.82 -9.19 -13.01
C THR A 177 -15.20 -9.68 -11.62
N ALA A 178 -15.16 -8.78 -10.64
CA ALA A 178 -15.55 -9.09 -9.27
C ALA A 178 -16.36 -7.94 -8.66
N ALA A 179 -17.47 -8.28 -8.01
CA ALA A 179 -18.36 -7.35 -7.32
C ALA A 179 -19.18 -8.13 -6.28
N ASP A 180 -19.58 -7.48 -5.19
CA ASP A 180 -20.55 -8.05 -4.25
C ASP A 180 -21.94 -7.99 -4.90
N VAL A 181 -22.48 -9.15 -5.28
CA VAL A 181 -23.79 -9.24 -5.92
C VAL A 181 -24.87 -9.85 -5.01
N ASN A 182 -24.52 -10.24 -3.79
CA ASN A 182 -25.45 -10.82 -2.83
C ASN A 182 -25.60 -9.99 -1.54
N GLY A 183 -24.87 -8.88 -1.41
CA GLY A 183 -24.94 -7.94 -0.31
C GLY A 183 -24.22 -8.40 0.96
N ASP A 184 -23.30 -9.37 0.85
CA ASP A 184 -22.57 -9.91 2.00
C ASP A 184 -21.18 -9.29 2.23
N ASN A 185 -20.85 -8.25 1.47
CA ASN A 185 -19.58 -7.51 1.45
C ASN A 185 -18.37 -8.35 1.05
N LYS A 186 -18.56 -9.44 0.31
CA LYS A 186 -17.47 -10.22 -0.29
C LYS A 186 -17.56 -10.11 -1.80
N PRO A 187 -16.46 -9.82 -2.51
CA PRO A 187 -16.52 -9.79 -3.95
C PRO A 187 -16.81 -11.20 -4.48
N ASP A 188 -17.88 -11.33 -5.27
CA ASP A 188 -18.22 -12.52 -6.02
C ASP A 188 -17.53 -12.50 -7.39
N ILE A 189 -17.33 -13.65 -8.02
CA ILE A 189 -16.75 -13.73 -9.37
C ILE A 189 -17.86 -13.73 -10.41
N ILE A 190 -17.72 -12.88 -11.43
CA ILE A 190 -18.64 -12.80 -12.57
C ILE A 190 -17.83 -13.01 -13.85
N VAL A 191 -18.29 -13.95 -14.68
CA VAL A 191 -17.53 -14.45 -15.85
C VAL A 191 -18.37 -14.36 -17.11
N ALA A 192 -17.85 -13.69 -18.15
CA ALA A 192 -18.41 -13.74 -19.49
C ALA A 192 -17.97 -15.03 -20.20
N ASN A 193 -18.88 -15.98 -20.39
CA ASN A 193 -18.58 -17.26 -21.04
C ASN A 193 -18.88 -17.16 -22.53
N TYR A 194 -17.89 -16.73 -23.31
CA TYR A 194 -18.03 -16.44 -24.74
C TYR A 194 -18.63 -17.62 -25.52
N GLY A 195 -18.13 -18.84 -25.27
CA GLY A 195 -18.57 -20.05 -25.96
C GLY A 195 -19.94 -20.56 -25.53
N SER A 196 -20.39 -20.21 -24.32
CA SER A 196 -21.70 -20.60 -23.80
C SER A 196 -22.81 -19.57 -23.98
N ASN A 197 -22.49 -18.36 -24.47
CA ASN A 197 -23.45 -17.25 -24.62
C ASN A 197 -24.21 -16.95 -23.32
N ASN A 198 -23.49 -16.96 -22.20
CA ASN A 198 -24.03 -16.62 -20.90
C ASN A 198 -23.00 -15.88 -20.04
N VAL A 199 -23.48 -15.23 -19.00
CA VAL A 199 -22.66 -14.81 -17.87
C VAL A 199 -22.85 -15.83 -16.75
N GLY A 200 -21.80 -16.11 -16.00
CA GLY A 200 -21.92 -16.95 -14.83
C GLY A 200 -21.34 -16.30 -13.58
N VAL A 201 -21.98 -16.57 -12.45
CA VAL A 201 -21.74 -15.97 -11.15
C VAL A 201 -21.32 -17.06 -10.19
N LEU A 202 -20.17 -16.87 -9.53
CA LEU A 202 -19.67 -17.74 -8.47
C LEU A 202 -19.67 -16.95 -7.18
N LEU A 203 -20.59 -17.30 -6.27
CA LEU A 203 -20.73 -16.60 -5.00
C LEU A 203 -19.60 -16.98 -4.05
N ASN A 204 -18.98 -15.98 -3.42
CA ASN A 204 -17.85 -16.12 -2.52
C ASN A 204 -18.32 -16.50 -1.11
N ILE A 205 -17.70 -17.51 -0.51
CA ILE A 205 -18.03 -17.93 0.87
C ILE A 205 -17.12 -17.29 1.93
N GLY A 206 -16.16 -16.45 1.53
CA GLY A 206 -15.41 -15.55 2.41
C GLY A 206 -14.01 -15.98 2.82
N ASN A 207 -13.47 -17.04 2.20
CA ASN A 207 -12.09 -17.49 2.42
C ASN A 207 -11.34 -17.72 1.10
N GLY A 208 -11.73 -16.98 0.05
CA GLY A 208 -11.25 -17.17 -1.31
C GLY A 208 -11.70 -18.50 -1.92
N THR A 209 -12.88 -18.99 -1.52
CA THR A 209 -13.54 -20.13 -2.16
C THR A 209 -14.98 -19.78 -2.53
N PHE A 210 -15.55 -20.53 -3.48
CA PHE A 210 -16.78 -20.16 -4.14
C PHE A 210 -17.74 -21.34 -4.27
N LEU A 211 -19.02 -21.01 -4.32
CA LEU A 211 -20.08 -21.94 -4.71
C LEU A 211 -19.97 -22.30 -6.20
N THR A 212 -20.67 -23.36 -6.59
CA THR A 212 -20.83 -23.72 -8.00
C THR A 212 -21.46 -22.57 -8.77
N GLN A 213 -20.97 -22.35 -9.99
CA GLN A 213 -21.45 -21.29 -10.87
C GLN A 213 -22.96 -21.40 -11.12
N THR A 214 -23.66 -20.28 -10.99
CA THR A 214 -25.01 -20.08 -11.53
C THR A 214 -24.89 -19.29 -12.84
N THR A 215 -25.67 -19.63 -13.86
CA THR A 215 -25.54 -19.00 -15.19
C THR A 215 -26.82 -18.28 -15.61
N TYR A 216 -26.65 -17.19 -16.36
CA TYR A 216 -27.72 -16.36 -16.88
C TYR A 216 -27.48 -16.08 -18.37
N SER A 217 -28.50 -16.31 -19.19
CA SER A 217 -28.38 -16.12 -20.65
C SER A 217 -28.08 -14.66 -21.01
N THR A 218 -27.17 -14.46 -21.95
CA THR A 218 -26.82 -13.15 -22.51
C THR A 218 -27.15 -13.09 -24.02
N GLY A 219 -26.65 -12.07 -24.72
CA GLY A 219 -26.47 -12.15 -26.17
C GLY A 219 -25.34 -13.11 -26.55
N SER A 220 -25.09 -13.25 -27.85
CA SER A 220 -24.08 -14.17 -28.37
C SER A 220 -22.68 -13.58 -28.33
N GLY A 221 -21.70 -14.40 -27.95
CA GLY A 221 -20.30 -14.00 -27.81
C GLY A 221 -20.09 -12.88 -26.79
N PRO A 222 -20.46 -13.06 -25.52
CA PRO A 222 -20.16 -12.09 -24.48
C PRO A 222 -18.63 -11.93 -24.35
N THR A 223 -18.12 -10.71 -24.53
CA THR A 223 -16.68 -10.41 -24.49
C THR A 223 -16.28 -9.55 -23.30
N CYS A 224 -17.21 -8.81 -22.70
CA CYS A 224 -16.90 -7.97 -21.56
C CYS A 224 -18.05 -7.95 -20.56
N VAL A 225 -17.71 -7.85 -19.27
CA VAL A 225 -18.68 -7.81 -18.18
C VAL A 225 -18.31 -6.72 -17.16
N ALA A 226 -19.24 -5.79 -16.97
CA ALA A 226 -19.17 -4.76 -15.95
C ALA A 226 -20.25 -4.99 -14.88
N ALA A 227 -20.00 -4.44 -13.69
CA ALA A 227 -20.91 -4.50 -12.57
C ALA A 227 -21.15 -3.07 -12.05
N ALA A 228 -22.41 -2.65 -12.01
CA ALA A 228 -22.84 -1.32 -11.55
C ALA A 228 -24.32 -1.33 -11.20
N ASP A 229 -24.76 -0.48 -10.28
CA ASP A 229 -26.17 -0.25 -10.00
C ASP A 229 -26.78 0.67 -11.07
N VAL A 230 -27.48 0.09 -12.06
CA VAL A 230 -28.04 0.86 -13.18
C VAL A 230 -29.52 1.19 -12.98
N ASN A 231 -30.15 0.73 -11.90
CA ASN A 231 -31.56 1.02 -11.61
C ASN A 231 -31.76 1.83 -10.31
N GLY A 232 -30.68 2.15 -9.60
CA GLY A 232 -30.68 2.96 -8.38
C GLY A 232 -31.18 2.23 -7.14
N ASP A 233 -31.20 0.89 -7.13
CA ASP A 233 -31.70 0.09 -6.01
C ASP A 233 -30.61 -0.34 -5.01
N ASN A 234 -29.39 0.16 -5.19
CA ASN A 234 -28.18 -0.12 -4.43
C ASN A 234 -27.71 -1.58 -4.51
N LYS A 235 -28.02 -2.27 -5.60
CA LYS A 235 -27.49 -3.60 -5.89
C LYS A 235 -26.69 -3.54 -7.17
N SER A 236 -25.53 -4.19 -7.18
CA SER A 236 -24.73 -4.24 -8.39
C SER A 236 -25.41 -5.13 -9.43
N ASP A 237 -25.87 -4.53 -10.53
CA ASP A 237 -26.37 -5.22 -11.71
C ASP A 237 -25.22 -5.70 -12.59
N ILE A 238 -25.52 -6.56 -13.57
CA ILE A 238 -24.55 -7.07 -14.55
C ILE A 238 -24.83 -6.47 -15.92
N ILE A 239 -23.78 -5.94 -16.55
CA ILE A 239 -23.81 -5.36 -17.89
C ILE A 239 -22.82 -6.13 -18.77
N VAL A 240 -23.27 -6.63 -19.92
CA VAL A 240 -22.47 -7.51 -20.79
C VAL A 240 -22.43 -6.99 -22.21
N ALA A 241 -21.23 -6.79 -22.76
CA ALA A 241 -21.06 -6.54 -24.20
C ALA A 241 -21.09 -7.87 -24.97
N ASN A 242 -21.98 -8.00 -25.95
CA ASN A 242 -22.12 -9.22 -26.74
C ASN A 242 -21.66 -8.98 -28.19
N TYR A 243 -20.43 -9.40 -28.47
CA TYR A 243 -19.72 -9.14 -29.71
C TYR A 243 -20.46 -9.68 -30.94
N ASN A 244 -21.04 -10.88 -30.88
CA ASN A 244 -21.67 -11.51 -32.05
C ASN A 244 -23.12 -11.03 -32.27
N SER A 245 -23.85 -10.68 -31.21
CA SER A 245 -25.23 -10.21 -31.32
C SER A 245 -25.39 -8.69 -31.47
N ASN A 246 -24.29 -7.93 -31.47
CA ASN A 246 -24.30 -6.47 -31.67
C ASN A 246 -25.22 -5.73 -30.68
N ASN A 247 -25.13 -6.12 -29.41
CA ASN A 247 -25.95 -5.56 -28.34
C ASN A 247 -25.25 -5.62 -26.98
N VAL A 248 -25.82 -4.92 -26.01
CA VAL A 248 -25.50 -5.03 -24.59
C VAL A 248 -26.65 -5.75 -23.88
N SER A 249 -26.32 -6.70 -23.01
CA SER A 249 -27.28 -7.30 -22.07
C SER A 249 -27.16 -6.60 -20.72
N VAL A 250 -28.29 -6.29 -20.09
CA VAL A 250 -28.36 -5.80 -18.71
C VAL A 250 -29.21 -6.77 -17.90
N LEU A 251 -28.64 -7.30 -16.82
CA LEU A 251 -29.29 -8.24 -15.92
C LEU A 251 -29.42 -7.57 -14.55
N LEU A 252 -30.66 -7.28 -14.16
CA LEU A 252 -30.93 -6.60 -12.89
C LEU A 252 -30.81 -7.57 -11.72
N ASN A 253 -30.11 -7.15 -10.68
CA ASN A 253 -29.87 -7.92 -9.47
C ASN A 253 -31.09 -7.90 -8.55
N THR A 254 -31.47 -9.06 -8.01
CA THR A 254 -32.58 -9.17 -7.07
C THR A 254 -32.14 -9.02 -5.59
N GLY A 255 -30.83 -9.01 -5.33
CA GLY A 255 -30.22 -8.70 -4.03
C GLY A 255 -29.78 -9.91 -3.22
N ASN A 256 -29.81 -11.11 -3.80
CA ASN A 256 -29.38 -12.35 -3.16
C ASN A 256 -28.42 -13.16 -4.04
N GLY A 257 -27.72 -12.48 -4.96
CA GLY A 257 -26.85 -13.12 -5.95
C GLY A 257 -27.60 -13.74 -7.12
N THR A 258 -28.91 -13.46 -7.26
CA THR A 258 -29.71 -13.87 -8.42
C THR A 258 -30.18 -12.70 -9.26
N PHE A 259 -30.34 -12.94 -10.56
CA PHE A 259 -30.60 -11.89 -11.54
C PHE A 259 -31.88 -12.16 -12.34
N ALA A 260 -32.56 -11.08 -12.71
CA ALA A 260 -33.67 -11.12 -13.65
C ALA A 260 -33.20 -11.52 -15.05
N SER A 261 -34.15 -11.88 -15.92
CA SER A 261 -33.89 -12.09 -17.34
C SER A 261 -33.27 -10.84 -17.96
N GLN A 262 -32.32 -11.02 -18.89
CA GLN A 262 -31.67 -9.90 -19.57
C GLN A 262 -32.66 -8.96 -20.26
N ALA A 263 -32.43 -7.66 -20.09
CA ALA A 263 -32.83 -6.63 -21.04
C ALA A 263 -31.71 -6.49 -22.09
N THR A 264 -32.06 -6.14 -23.33
CA THR A 264 -31.10 -6.05 -24.43
C THR A 264 -31.19 -4.71 -25.13
N TYR A 265 -30.04 -4.08 -25.34
CA TYR A 265 -29.89 -2.77 -25.98
C TYR A 265 -29.01 -2.90 -27.22
N SER A 266 -29.54 -2.59 -28.40
CA SER A 266 -28.77 -2.67 -29.65
C SER A 266 -27.65 -1.63 -29.66
N THR A 267 -26.48 -2.01 -30.16
CA THR A 267 -25.37 -1.09 -30.43
C THR A 267 -25.20 -0.78 -31.92
N GLY A 268 -26.18 -1.18 -32.75
CA GLY A 268 -26.15 -1.03 -34.21
C GLY A 268 -25.64 -2.27 -34.94
N SER A 269 -26.08 -2.50 -36.18
CA SER A 269 -25.64 -3.67 -36.96
C SER A 269 -24.14 -3.61 -37.27
N GLY A 270 -23.43 -4.72 -37.05
CA GLY A 270 -21.98 -4.81 -37.29
C GLY A 270 -21.13 -4.00 -36.28
N SER A 271 -21.69 -3.63 -35.14
CA SER A 271 -20.98 -2.86 -34.11
C SER A 271 -19.91 -3.67 -33.39
N ASN A 272 -20.12 -4.99 -33.22
CA ASN A 272 -19.25 -5.90 -32.49
C ASN A 272 -18.73 -5.27 -31.17
N PRO A 273 -19.61 -5.03 -30.18
CA PRO A 273 -19.23 -4.38 -28.93
C PRO A 273 -18.22 -5.26 -28.20
N ASN A 274 -17.05 -4.69 -27.88
CA ASN A 274 -15.93 -5.43 -27.32
C ASN A 274 -15.80 -5.16 -25.81
N SER A 275 -15.94 -3.91 -25.39
CA SER A 275 -15.83 -3.49 -23.99
C SER A 275 -17.01 -2.62 -23.58
N VAL A 276 -17.40 -2.71 -22.31
CA VAL A 276 -18.46 -1.92 -21.70
C VAL A 276 -18.03 -1.40 -20.33
N THR A 277 -18.46 -0.19 -19.98
CA THR A 277 -18.34 0.38 -18.64
C THR A 277 -19.59 1.17 -18.29
N ALA A 278 -19.78 1.47 -17.01
CA ALA A 278 -20.88 2.28 -16.52
C ALA A 278 -20.37 3.48 -15.75
N ALA A 279 -20.88 4.66 -16.07
CA ALA A 279 -20.56 5.91 -15.38
C ALA A 279 -21.67 6.93 -15.62
N ASP A 280 -21.98 7.75 -14.63
CA ASP A 280 -22.83 8.93 -14.84
C ASP A 280 -22.01 9.99 -15.62
N ILE A 281 -22.29 10.11 -16.92
CA ILE A 281 -21.57 11.05 -17.79
C ILE A 281 -22.39 12.31 -18.06
N ASN A 282 -23.66 12.32 -17.68
CA ASN A 282 -24.58 13.42 -17.95
C ASN A 282 -24.89 14.27 -16.68
N GLY A 283 -24.54 13.76 -15.49
CA GLY A 283 -24.66 14.43 -14.20
C GLY A 283 -26.01 14.24 -13.51
N ASP A 284 -26.80 13.23 -13.88
CA ASP A 284 -28.11 12.95 -13.29
C ASP A 284 -28.09 11.95 -12.12
N ASN A 285 -26.90 11.48 -11.73
CA ASN A 285 -26.64 10.44 -10.74
C ASN A 285 -27.19 9.06 -11.11
N LYS A 286 -27.39 8.78 -12.39
CA LYS A 286 -27.74 7.46 -12.91
C LYS A 286 -26.61 6.97 -13.82
N PRO A 287 -25.99 5.81 -13.54
CA PRO A 287 -24.93 5.32 -14.40
C PRO A 287 -25.44 5.08 -15.82
N ASP A 288 -24.83 5.76 -16.79
CA ASP A 288 -24.99 5.52 -18.22
C ASP A 288 -24.08 4.37 -18.65
N ILE A 289 -24.43 3.68 -19.74
CA ILE A 289 -23.61 2.59 -20.29
C ILE A 289 -22.79 3.12 -21.46
N ILE A 290 -21.47 3.00 -21.38
CA ILE A 290 -20.51 3.39 -22.41
C ILE A 290 -19.91 2.13 -23.05
N VAL A 291 -19.95 2.06 -24.37
CA VAL A 291 -19.57 0.87 -25.14
C VAL A 291 -18.49 1.21 -26.15
N ALA A 292 -17.47 0.37 -26.24
CA ALA A 292 -16.50 0.39 -27.34
C ALA A 292 -16.95 -0.60 -28.42
N ASN A 293 -17.34 -0.08 -29.59
CA ASN A 293 -17.78 -0.89 -30.72
C ASN A 293 -16.62 -1.11 -31.69
N TYR A 294 -16.05 -2.31 -31.64
CA TYR A 294 -14.88 -2.67 -32.44
C TYR A 294 -15.20 -2.72 -33.94
N GLY A 295 -16.34 -3.30 -34.32
CA GLY A 295 -16.72 -3.49 -35.72
C GLY A 295 -17.09 -2.19 -36.43
N SER A 296 -17.75 -1.27 -35.72
CA SER A 296 -18.16 0.04 -36.27
C SER A 296 -17.15 1.17 -36.04
N ASN A 297 -15.99 0.89 -35.43
CA ASN A 297 -14.94 1.87 -35.13
C ASN A 297 -15.45 3.13 -34.40
N ASN A 298 -16.34 2.95 -33.41
CA ASN A 298 -16.92 4.07 -32.66
C ASN A 298 -17.17 3.71 -31.19
N THR A 299 -17.56 4.71 -30.40
CA THR A 299 -18.09 4.52 -29.05
C THR A 299 -19.58 4.82 -29.04
N GLY A 300 -20.35 4.01 -28.32
CA GLY A 300 -21.77 4.22 -28.08
C GLY A 300 -22.02 4.61 -26.64
N VAL A 301 -23.05 5.41 -26.42
CA VAL A 301 -23.57 5.76 -25.10
C VAL A 301 -25.05 5.41 -25.06
N LEU A 302 -25.45 4.64 -24.05
CA LEU A 302 -26.85 4.42 -23.70
C LEU A 302 -27.14 5.25 -22.45
N LEU A 303 -27.84 6.37 -22.63
CA LEU A 303 -28.20 7.23 -21.51
C LEU A 303 -29.26 6.55 -20.64
N ASN A 304 -29.01 6.52 -19.34
CA ASN A 304 -29.94 5.97 -18.38
C ASN A 304 -31.00 7.03 -18.03
N CYS A 305 -32.27 6.71 -18.27
CA CYS A 305 -33.37 7.64 -18.03
C CYS A 305 -34.17 7.30 -16.75
N CYS A 306 -34.01 6.08 -16.23
CA CYS A 306 -34.90 5.48 -15.23
C CYS A 306 -34.31 5.60 -13.83
#